data_AF-A0A8T1QAC5-F1
#
_entry.id   AF-A0A8T1QAC5-F1
#
_cell.length_a   1.000
_cell.length_b   1.000
_cell.length_c   1.000
_cell.angle_alpha   90.00
_cell.angle_beta   90.00
_cell.angle_gamma   90.00
#
_symmetry.space_group_name_H-M   'P 1'
#
loop_
_entity.id
_entity.type
_entity.pdbx_description
1 polymer ?
#
loop_
_entity_poly.entity_id
_entity_poly.type
_entity_poly.pdbx_seq_one_letter_code
_entity_poly.pdbx_strand_id
1 'polypeptide(L)'
;MERRADAVFCFVAFLCLWTSATGLLSPKGVNYEVLALMGIKDSLEDPHNLLENWDETAVDPCSWTMVTCSPDGLVISLGTPSQNLSGSLSPNIGNLKNLQSVLLQNNNISGPIPSEIEKLQKLRTLDLSNNNFTGQLPNNLLHLKNLQYLRLNNNSLSGVIPPALANMTQLSFVDLSYNNLSGPVPKLHVKSFNIVGNSLICATGTEKDCFGTTSLPPSFALNYSSNSQNTGTTKRQKTALAFGSSLGCICLLVLGFGFLLWWRQRHNQQIVFDVFEQHHEELCLGNLRKYQFRELQIATSNFSSKNLIGKGGFGNVYKGCLQDGTVVAVKRLKDGNAIGGEVQFQTEIEMISLAVHRHLLRLSGFCMTSTERLLVYPYMSNGSVASRLKGGAPTTLGLYHSI
;
A
#
# COMPACT_ATOMS: atom_id res chain seq x y z
N MET A 1 50.32 -16.22 -67.78
CA MET A 1 49.16 -16.63 -66.94
C MET A 1 49.44 -16.52 -65.43
N GLU A 2 50.64 -16.13 -64.99
CA GLU A 2 50.99 -16.02 -63.56
C GLU A 2 50.37 -14.81 -62.83
N ARG A 3 50.33 -13.60 -63.43
CA ARG A 3 49.86 -12.40 -62.70
C ARG A 3 48.37 -12.37 -62.34
N ARG A 4 47.55 -13.27 -62.87
CA ARG A 4 46.11 -13.38 -62.51
C ARG A 4 45.88 -14.30 -61.30
N ALA A 5 46.83 -15.18 -60.97
CA ALA A 5 46.70 -16.07 -59.81
C ALA A 5 47.00 -15.31 -58.50
N ASP A 6 48.01 -14.44 -58.51
CA ASP A 6 48.41 -13.68 -57.31
C ASP A 6 47.36 -12.66 -56.87
N ALA A 7 46.69 -12.00 -57.84
CA ALA A 7 45.63 -11.04 -57.54
C ALA A 7 44.39 -11.70 -56.93
N VAL A 8 44.06 -12.92 -57.37
CA VAL A 8 42.92 -13.70 -56.84
C VAL A 8 43.26 -14.23 -55.44
N PHE A 9 44.51 -14.67 -55.21
CA PHE A 9 44.95 -15.13 -53.91
C PHE A 9 44.98 -14.01 -52.86
N CYS A 10 45.42 -12.80 -53.25
CA CYS A 10 45.36 -11.63 -52.37
C CYS A 10 43.92 -11.16 -52.07
N PHE A 11 43.00 -11.26 -53.03
CA PHE A 11 41.59 -10.86 -52.82
C PHE A 11 40.84 -11.84 -51.92
N VAL A 12 41.11 -13.15 -52.04
CA VAL A 12 40.55 -14.19 -51.16
C VAL A 12 41.15 -14.09 -49.75
N ALA A 13 42.44 -13.80 -49.61
CA ALA A 13 43.05 -13.55 -48.30
C ALA A 13 42.48 -12.29 -47.61
N PHE A 14 42.16 -11.23 -48.36
CA PHE A 14 41.51 -10.03 -47.83
C PHE A 14 40.05 -10.29 -47.39
N LEU A 15 39.32 -11.14 -48.12
CA LEU A 15 37.97 -11.57 -47.75
C LEU A 15 37.95 -12.53 -46.56
N CYS A 16 38.94 -13.41 -46.41
CA CYS A 16 39.09 -14.27 -45.23
C CYS A 16 39.55 -13.51 -43.97
N LEU A 17 40.22 -12.37 -44.13
CA LEU A 17 40.55 -11.45 -43.04
C LEU A 17 39.38 -10.54 -42.65
N TRP A 18 38.38 -10.35 -43.53
CA TRP A 18 37.13 -9.66 -43.19
C TRP A 18 36.10 -10.57 -42.50
N THR A 19 36.17 -11.89 -42.66
CA THR A 19 35.26 -12.82 -41.96
C THR A 19 35.75 -13.25 -40.58
N SER A 20 36.92 -12.80 -40.13
CA SER A 20 37.49 -13.12 -38.81
C SER A 20 37.57 -11.91 -37.86
N ALA A 21 36.95 -10.78 -38.24
CA ALA A 21 36.73 -9.64 -37.37
C ALA A 21 35.25 -9.44 -37.01
N THR A 22 34.46 -10.51 -36.89
CA THR A 22 33.43 -10.54 -35.86
C THR A 22 34.15 -10.82 -34.54
N GLY A 23 34.91 -9.82 -34.08
CA GLY A 23 35.23 -9.74 -32.68
C GLY A 23 33.91 -9.91 -31.94
N LEU A 24 33.79 -10.99 -31.19
CA LEU A 24 32.80 -11.12 -30.14
C LEU A 24 32.92 -9.85 -29.29
N LEU A 25 32.11 -8.84 -29.61
CA LEU A 25 31.65 -7.87 -28.65
C LEU A 25 30.84 -8.72 -27.66
N SER A 26 31.55 -9.33 -26.72
CA SER A 26 31.00 -9.67 -25.42
C SER A 26 30.23 -8.43 -24.97
N PRO A 27 28.92 -8.50 -24.67
CA PRO A 27 28.17 -7.33 -24.24
C PRO A 27 28.64 -6.95 -22.83
N LYS A 28 29.83 -6.39 -22.73
CA LYS A 28 30.28 -5.65 -21.56
C LYS A 28 29.63 -4.29 -21.65
N GLY A 29 28.60 -4.08 -20.84
CA GLY A 29 28.07 -2.74 -20.54
C GLY A 29 26.56 -2.57 -20.63
N VAL A 30 25.77 -3.60 -20.96
CA VAL A 30 24.31 -3.46 -20.97
C VAL A 30 23.77 -3.58 -19.55
N ASN A 31 23.22 -2.48 -19.03
CA ASN A 31 22.54 -2.48 -17.75
C ASN A 31 21.12 -3.06 -17.90
N TYR A 32 20.88 -4.24 -17.33
CA TYR A 32 19.57 -4.91 -17.43
C TYR A 32 18.46 -4.18 -16.67
N GLU A 33 18.79 -3.34 -15.67
CA GLU A 33 17.80 -2.51 -14.97
C GLU A 33 17.35 -1.37 -15.88
N VAL A 34 18.26 -0.76 -16.66
CA VAL A 34 17.93 0.24 -17.68
C VAL A 34 16.97 -0.36 -18.72
N LEU A 35 17.30 -1.52 -19.29
CA LEU A 35 16.41 -2.19 -20.26
C LEU A 35 15.03 -2.55 -19.68
N ALA A 36 15.00 -3.01 -18.42
CA ALA A 36 13.76 -3.34 -17.75
C ALA A 36 12.88 -2.10 -17.55
N LEU A 37 13.47 -1.00 -17.11
CA LEU A 37 12.79 0.27 -16.91
C LEU A 37 12.34 0.89 -18.24
N MET A 38 13.13 0.82 -19.31
CA MET A 38 12.69 1.25 -20.63
C MET A 38 11.47 0.47 -21.11
N GLY A 39 11.44 -0.86 -20.95
CA GLY A 39 10.25 -1.64 -21.27
C GLY A 39 9.03 -1.34 -20.39
N ILE A 40 9.23 -0.84 -19.17
CA ILE A 40 8.14 -0.29 -18.33
C ILE A 40 7.66 1.04 -18.91
N LYS A 41 8.58 1.96 -19.23
CA LYS A 41 8.27 3.26 -19.84
C LYS A 41 7.49 3.09 -21.15
N ASP A 42 7.87 2.16 -22.01
CA ASP A 42 7.19 1.89 -23.28
C ASP A 42 5.75 1.39 -23.11
N SER A 43 5.42 0.81 -21.95
CA SER A 43 4.08 0.30 -21.65
C SER A 43 3.20 1.33 -20.92
N LEU A 44 3.78 2.45 -20.50
CA LEU A 44 3.10 3.52 -19.78
C LEU A 44 2.86 4.71 -20.69
N GLU A 45 1.71 5.34 -20.50
CA GLU A 45 1.38 6.62 -21.10
C GLU A 45 1.61 7.71 -20.05
N ASP A 46 2.48 8.67 -20.36
CA ASP A 46 2.91 9.72 -19.44
C ASP A 46 2.51 11.10 -19.98
N PRO A 47 1.35 11.65 -19.57
CA PRO A 47 0.85 12.91 -20.09
C PRO A 47 1.66 14.13 -19.63
N HIS A 48 2.57 13.96 -18.66
CA HIS A 48 3.31 15.03 -18.02
C HIS A 48 4.83 14.96 -18.25
N ASN A 49 5.30 14.05 -19.09
CA ASN A 49 6.71 13.84 -19.40
C ASN A 49 7.58 13.66 -18.14
N LEU A 50 7.04 13.01 -17.10
CA LEU A 50 7.76 12.69 -15.88
C LEU A 50 8.89 11.68 -16.11
N LEU A 51 8.74 10.80 -17.10
CA LEU A 51 9.71 9.77 -17.50
C LEU A 51 10.66 10.29 -18.60
N GLU A 52 10.69 11.60 -18.88
CA GLU A 52 11.52 12.19 -19.93
C GLU A 52 13.00 11.89 -19.72
N ASN A 53 13.50 11.94 -18.49
CA ASN A 53 14.91 11.69 -18.17
C ASN A 53 15.31 10.20 -18.14
N TRP A 54 14.40 9.29 -18.51
CA TRP A 54 14.72 7.87 -18.67
C TRP A 54 15.28 7.64 -20.08
N ASP A 55 16.54 7.22 -20.13
CA ASP A 55 17.35 7.17 -21.35
C ASP A 55 17.90 5.75 -21.57
N GLU A 56 17.58 5.14 -22.70
CA GLU A 56 18.04 3.79 -23.06
C GLU A 56 19.58 3.68 -23.14
N THR A 57 20.28 4.79 -23.35
CA THR A 57 21.73 4.84 -23.46
C THR A 57 22.45 5.07 -22.12
N ALA A 58 21.69 5.28 -21.03
CA ALA A 58 22.26 5.52 -19.72
C ALA A 58 23.05 4.31 -19.19
N VAL A 59 24.14 4.60 -18.48
CA VAL A 59 24.95 3.58 -17.81
C VAL A 59 24.21 3.01 -16.59
N ASP A 60 23.48 3.86 -15.87
CA ASP A 60 22.67 3.50 -14.72
C ASP A 60 21.38 4.33 -14.64
N PRO A 61 20.31 3.79 -14.02
CA PRO A 61 19.04 4.48 -13.90
C PRO A 61 18.89 5.26 -12.59
N CYS A 62 19.93 5.41 -11.76
CA CYS A 62 19.78 5.88 -10.39
C CYS A 62 19.55 7.38 -10.26
N SER A 63 19.81 8.14 -11.32
CA SER A 63 19.46 9.56 -11.44
C SER A 63 18.06 9.79 -12.01
N TRP A 64 17.37 8.73 -12.42
CA TRP A 64 16.08 8.86 -13.09
C TRP A 64 14.98 9.25 -12.12
N THR A 65 14.02 10.01 -12.64
CA THR A 65 12.88 10.45 -11.84
C THR A 65 12.11 9.22 -11.39
N MET A 66 11.73 9.18 -10.11
CA MET A 66 10.91 8.12 -9.51
C MET A 66 11.56 6.73 -9.43
N VAL A 67 12.86 6.63 -9.71
CA VAL A 67 13.70 5.47 -9.45
C VAL A 67 14.54 5.75 -8.20
N THR A 68 14.61 4.80 -7.27
CA THR A 68 15.53 4.87 -6.13
C THR A 68 16.46 3.67 -6.14
N CYS A 69 17.76 3.94 -6.00
CA CYS A 69 18.79 2.93 -5.91
C CYS A 69 19.34 2.73 -4.49
N SER A 70 19.92 1.55 -4.25
CA SER A 70 20.76 1.27 -3.09
C SER A 70 22.11 2.01 -3.18
N PRO A 71 22.90 2.05 -2.09
CA PRO A 71 24.27 2.55 -2.13
C PRO A 71 25.17 1.83 -3.15
N ASP A 72 24.83 0.58 -3.48
CA ASP A 72 25.55 -0.23 -4.48
C ASP A 72 25.09 0.04 -5.92
N GLY A 73 24.20 1.02 -6.14
CA GLY A 73 23.70 1.40 -7.46
C GLY A 73 22.65 0.46 -8.06
N LEU A 74 21.97 -0.35 -7.23
CA LEU A 74 20.93 -1.28 -7.67
C LEU A 74 19.54 -0.69 -7.46
N VAL A 75 18.62 -0.87 -8.40
CA VAL A 75 17.25 -0.36 -8.29
C VAL A 75 16.48 -1.09 -7.17
N ILE A 76 16.04 -0.35 -6.16
CA ILE A 76 15.31 -0.89 -4.98
C ILE A 76 13.88 -0.34 -4.85
N SER A 77 13.56 0.78 -5.49
CA SER A 77 12.21 1.35 -5.46
C SER A 77 11.83 1.94 -6.80
N LEU A 78 10.58 1.70 -7.21
CA LEU A 78 9.90 2.37 -8.30
C LEU A 78 8.65 3.04 -7.74
N GLY A 79 8.55 4.37 -7.82
CA GLY A 79 7.47 5.09 -7.15
C GLY A 79 6.98 6.35 -7.88
N THR A 80 5.87 6.25 -8.60
CA THR A 80 5.23 7.35 -9.35
C THR A 80 3.79 7.62 -8.88
N PRO A 81 3.50 7.83 -7.57
CA PRO A 81 2.13 7.95 -7.11
C PRO A 81 1.49 9.27 -7.54
N SER A 82 0.19 9.24 -7.85
CA SER A 82 -0.60 10.46 -8.16
C SER A 82 -0.08 11.27 -9.36
N GLN A 83 0.34 10.58 -10.41
CA GLN A 83 0.97 11.18 -11.59
C GLN A 83 0.09 11.11 -12.85
N ASN A 84 -1.14 10.60 -12.75
CA ASN A 84 -2.06 10.43 -13.87
C ASN A 84 -1.48 9.58 -15.01
N LEU A 85 -0.61 8.62 -14.68
CA LEU A 85 -0.04 7.68 -15.64
C LEU A 85 -1.13 6.70 -16.11
N SER A 86 -1.20 6.42 -17.41
CA SER A 86 -2.07 5.38 -17.99
C SER A 86 -1.24 4.29 -18.68
N GLY A 87 -1.89 3.39 -19.44
CA GLY A 87 -1.24 2.24 -20.06
C GLY A 87 -1.34 0.98 -19.20
N SER A 88 -0.28 0.18 -19.16
CA SER A 88 -0.23 -1.10 -18.43
C SER A 88 1.12 -1.36 -17.75
N LEU A 89 1.11 -2.18 -16.71
CA LEU A 89 2.33 -2.58 -16.01
C LEU A 89 3.08 -3.67 -16.81
N SER A 90 4.23 -3.30 -17.36
CA SER A 90 5.05 -4.20 -18.20
C SER A 90 5.55 -5.44 -17.44
N PRO A 91 5.52 -6.63 -18.05
CA PRO A 91 6.20 -7.85 -17.56
C PRO A 91 7.69 -7.66 -17.24
N ASN A 92 8.34 -6.68 -17.88
CA ASN A 92 9.75 -6.38 -17.67
C ASN A 92 10.07 -5.98 -16.22
N ILE A 93 9.07 -5.59 -15.42
CA ILE A 93 9.25 -5.35 -13.99
C ILE A 93 9.89 -6.54 -13.27
N GLY A 94 9.60 -7.78 -13.70
CA GLY A 94 10.20 -8.99 -13.13
C GLY A 94 11.73 -9.11 -13.30
N ASN A 95 12.35 -8.28 -14.14
CA ASN A 95 13.80 -8.22 -14.31
C ASN A 95 14.50 -7.35 -13.24
N LEU A 96 13.77 -6.51 -12.51
CA LEU A 96 14.29 -5.67 -11.42
C LEU A 96 14.44 -6.48 -10.12
N LYS A 97 15.35 -7.46 -10.10
CA LYS A 97 15.46 -8.46 -9.01
C LYS A 97 15.75 -7.87 -7.61
N ASN A 98 16.25 -6.64 -7.55
CA ASN A 98 16.56 -5.95 -6.30
C ASN A 98 15.42 -5.10 -5.74
N LEU A 99 14.29 -5.02 -6.46
CA LEU A 99 13.17 -4.19 -6.07
C LEU A 99 12.60 -4.61 -4.71
N GLN A 100 12.47 -3.63 -3.83
CA GLN A 100 11.91 -3.78 -2.48
C GLN A 100 10.56 -3.09 -2.35
N SER A 101 10.29 -2.09 -3.19
CA SER A 101 9.03 -1.35 -3.18
C SER A 101 8.56 -0.96 -4.58
N VAL A 102 7.26 -1.16 -4.84
CA VAL A 102 6.52 -0.66 -6.01
C VAL A 102 5.39 0.21 -5.49
N LEU A 103 5.41 1.50 -5.83
CA LEU A 103 4.44 2.49 -5.37
C LEU A 103 3.83 3.22 -6.57
N LEU A 104 2.75 2.65 -7.13
CA LEU A 104 2.10 3.17 -8.35
C LEU A 104 0.66 3.64 -8.09
N GLN A 105 0.32 3.91 -6.83
CA GLN A 105 -1.04 4.24 -6.43
C GLN A 105 -1.55 5.58 -6.97
N ASN A 106 -2.88 5.69 -7.12
CA ASN A 106 -3.57 6.88 -7.63
C ASN A 106 -3.14 7.24 -9.05
N ASN A 107 -3.14 6.26 -9.95
CA ASN A 107 -2.91 6.47 -11.38
C ASN A 107 -4.07 5.85 -12.18
N ASN A 108 -3.94 5.83 -13.49
CA ASN A 108 -4.92 5.28 -14.42
C ASN A 108 -4.35 4.02 -15.12
N ILE A 109 -3.44 3.31 -14.46
CA ILE A 109 -2.79 2.11 -15.01
C ILE A 109 -3.81 0.98 -15.07
N SER A 110 -3.85 0.29 -16.21
CA SER A 110 -4.86 -0.70 -16.54
C SER A 110 -4.25 -2.05 -16.95
N GLY A 111 -5.11 -3.03 -17.22
CA GLY A 111 -4.69 -4.38 -17.57
C GLY A 111 -4.36 -5.25 -16.36
N PRO A 112 -3.87 -6.49 -16.57
CA PRO A 112 -3.57 -7.41 -15.49
C PRO A 112 -2.28 -7.04 -14.76
N ILE A 113 -2.17 -7.44 -13.49
CA ILE A 113 -0.88 -7.48 -12.80
C ILE A 113 -0.04 -8.59 -13.45
N PRO A 114 1.16 -8.29 -14.01
CA PRO A 114 1.96 -9.29 -14.71
C PRO A 114 2.41 -10.41 -13.76
N SER A 115 2.36 -11.66 -14.23
CA SER A 115 2.74 -12.82 -13.42
C SER A 115 4.23 -12.81 -13.05
N GLU A 116 5.06 -12.15 -13.87
CA GLU A 116 6.49 -11.96 -13.65
C GLU A 116 6.81 -11.20 -12.36
N ILE A 117 5.83 -10.54 -11.74
CA ILE A 117 6.00 -9.95 -10.40
C ILE A 117 6.50 -10.98 -9.40
N GLU A 118 6.21 -12.27 -9.58
CA GLU A 118 6.71 -13.39 -8.76
C GLU A 118 8.24 -13.43 -8.65
N LYS A 119 8.97 -12.87 -9.64
CA LYS A 119 10.43 -12.88 -9.69
C LYS A 119 11.05 -11.89 -8.69
N LEU A 120 10.26 -10.97 -8.14
CA LEU A 120 10.69 -9.92 -7.22
C LEU A 120 10.86 -10.43 -5.79
N GLN A 121 11.80 -11.35 -5.59
CA GLN A 121 11.99 -12.05 -4.31
C GLN A 121 12.34 -11.13 -3.13
N LYS A 122 12.84 -9.91 -3.38
CA LYS A 122 13.14 -8.91 -2.34
C LYS A 122 11.99 -7.92 -2.07
N LEU A 123 10.87 -8.03 -2.79
CA LEU A 123 9.75 -7.11 -2.67
C LEU A 123 9.11 -7.20 -1.28
N ARG A 124 9.00 -6.06 -0.61
CA ARG A 124 8.38 -5.90 0.72
C ARG A 124 7.08 -5.13 0.65
N THR A 125 7.00 -4.16 -0.25
CA THR A 125 5.84 -3.26 -0.40
C THR A 125 5.35 -3.25 -1.84
N LEU A 126 4.07 -3.57 -2.02
CA LEU A 126 3.37 -3.42 -3.30
C LEU A 126 2.10 -2.60 -3.08
N ASP A 127 2.09 -1.37 -3.57
CA ASP A 127 0.92 -0.49 -3.56
C ASP A 127 0.53 -0.13 -5.00
N LEU A 128 -0.57 -0.72 -5.45
CA LEU A 128 -1.19 -0.47 -6.76
C LEU A 128 -2.62 0.05 -6.59
N SER A 129 -2.95 0.60 -5.41
CA SER A 129 -4.31 1.05 -5.11
C SER A 129 -4.77 2.21 -5.99
N ASN A 130 -6.08 2.36 -6.15
CA ASN A 130 -6.68 3.44 -6.93
C ASN A 130 -6.11 3.50 -8.35
N ASN A 131 -6.31 2.42 -9.09
CA ASN A 131 -5.93 2.25 -10.49
C ASN A 131 -7.06 1.48 -11.23
N ASN A 132 -6.79 1.10 -12.47
CA ASN A 132 -7.72 0.36 -13.32
C ASN A 132 -7.24 -1.08 -13.58
N PHE A 133 -6.49 -1.69 -12.66
CA PHE A 133 -6.01 -3.07 -12.83
C PHE A 133 -7.19 -4.04 -12.91
N THR A 134 -7.10 -5.00 -13.85
CA THR A 134 -8.13 -6.01 -14.14
C THR A 134 -7.55 -7.43 -14.02
N GLY A 135 -8.36 -8.45 -14.31
CA GLY A 135 -7.92 -9.84 -14.28
C GLY A 135 -7.84 -10.40 -12.86
N GLN A 136 -7.17 -11.55 -12.71
CA GLN A 136 -7.07 -12.27 -11.45
C GLN A 136 -5.78 -11.89 -10.71
N LEU A 137 -5.80 -12.05 -9.38
CA LEU A 137 -4.57 -12.03 -8.60
C LEU A 137 -3.67 -13.19 -9.07
N PRO A 138 -2.40 -12.94 -9.44
CA PRO A 138 -1.54 -14.01 -9.92
C PRO A 138 -1.34 -15.06 -8.83
N ASN A 139 -1.63 -16.32 -9.15
CA ASN A 139 -1.48 -17.45 -8.21
C ASN A 139 -0.07 -17.53 -7.62
N ASN A 140 0.92 -17.06 -8.36
CA ASN A 140 2.32 -17.09 -7.98
C ASN A 140 2.76 -15.98 -7.02
N LEU A 141 1.84 -15.13 -6.53
CA LEU A 141 2.14 -14.15 -5.47
C LEU A 141 2.75 -14.80 -4.21
N LEU A 142 2.47 -16.08 -3.97
CA LEU A 142 3.06 -16.88 -2.89
C LEU A 142 4.60 -16.95 -2.95
N HIS A 143 5.20 -16.72 -4.12
CA HIS A 143 6.66 -16.69 -4.27
C HIS A 143 7.29 -15.42 -3.69
N LEU A 144 6.51 -14.39 -3.36
CA LEU A 144 6.98 -13.15 -2.76
C LEU A 144 7.16 -13.30 -1.24
N LYS A 145 8.11 -14.13 -0.83
CA LYS A 145 8.31 -14.53 0.58
C LYS A 145 8.59 -13.38 1.55
N ASN A 146 9.08 -12.25 1.04
CA ASN A 146 9.41 -11.06 1.83
C ASN A 146 8.31 -9.99 1.80
N LEU A 147 7.19 -10.24 1.11
CA LEU A 147 6.13 -9.25 1.00
C LEU A 147 5.45 -9.06 2.35
N GLN A 148 5.44 -7.81 2.82
CA GLN A 148 4.88 -7.41 4.11
C GLN A 148 3.61 -6.58 3.95
N TYR A 149 3.53 -5.84 2.84
CA TYR A 149 2.48 -4.88 2.59
C TYR A 149 1.96 -5.04 1.17
N LEU A 150 0.66 -5.34 1.06
CA LEU A 150 -0.05 -5.50 -0.20
C LEU A 150 -1.30 -4.62 -0.19
N ARG A 151 -1.34 -3.60 -1.04
CA ARG A 151 -2.49 -2.73 -1.20
C ARG A 151 -2.93 -2.66 -2.65
N LEU A 152 -4.10 -3.22 -2.94
CA LEU A 152 -4.69 -3.32 -4.28
C LEU A 152 -6.14 -2.79 -4.32
N ASN A 153 -6.57 -2.06 -3.29
CA ASN A 153 -7.93 -1.56 -3.21
C ASN A 153 -8.27 -0.56 -4.32
N ASN A 154 -9.56 -0.39 -4.60
CA ASN A 154 -10.06 0.51 -5.64
C ASN A 154 -9.44 0.18 -7.01
N ASN A 155 -9.68 -1.06 -7.47
CA ASN A 155 -9.30 -1.55 -8.79
C ASN A 155 -10.48 -2.36 -9.37
N SER A 156 -10.28 -3.02 -10.52
CA SER A 156 -11.24 -3.91 -11.16
C SER A 156 -10.78 -5.37 -11.17
N LEU A 157 -10.02 -5.79 -10.15
CA LEU A 157 -9.54 -7.17 -10.01
C LEU A 157 -10.71 -8.12 -9.77
N SER A 158 -10.60 -9.36 -10.24
CA SER A 158 -11.67 -10.34 -10.25
C SER A 158 -11.18 -11.75 -9.94
N GLY A 159 -12.11 -12.68 -9.76
CA GLY A 159 -11.79 -14.06 -9.41
C GLY A 159 -11.49 -14.25 -7.93
N VAL A 160 -10.99 -15.43 -7.58
CA VAL A 160 -10.81 -15.83 -6.17
C VAL A 160 -9.57 -15.23 -5.55
N ILE A 161 -9.63 -14.95 -4.25
CA ILE A 161 -8.43 -14.63 -3.46
C ILE A 161 -7.62 -15.93 -3.32
N PRO A 162 -6.39 -16.02 -3.86
CA PRO A 162 -5.63 -17.27 -3.85
C PRO A 162 -5.41 -17.77 -2.42
N PRO A 163 -5.79 -19.02 -2.08
CA PRO A 163 -5.56 -19.57 -0.74
C PRO A 163 -4.09 -19.57 -0.33
N ALA A 164 -3.19 -19.58 -1.31
CA ALA A 164 -1.74 -19.51 -1.09
C ALA A 164 -1.28 -18.22 -0.39
N LEU A 165 -2.08 -17.13 -0.41
CA LEU A 165 -1.80 -15.94 0.39
C LEU A 165 -1.75 -16.24 1.90
N ALA A 166 -2.46 -17.27 2.36
CA ALA A 166 -2.42 -17.70 3.76
C ALA A 166 -1.05 -18.23 4.20
N ASN A 167 -0.22 -18.67 3.24
CA ASN A 167 1.11 -19.22 3.51
C ASN A 167 2.21 -18.14 3.55
N MET A 168 1.87 -16.88 3.28
CA MET A 168 2.82 -15.77 3.28
C MET A 168 3.03 -15.24 4.70
N THR A 169 3.98 -15.82 5.42
CA THR A 169 4.20 -15.54 6.86
C THR A 169 4.71 -14.14 7.18
N GLN A 170 5.30 -13.45 6.20
CA GLN A 170 5.77 -12.06 6.37
C GLN A 170 4.68 -11.03 6.09
N LEU A 171 3.56 -11.44 5.48
CA LEU A 171 2.50 -10.53 5.08
C LEU A 171 1.79 -9.99 6.31
N SER A 172 1.74 -8.67 6.46
CA SER A 172 1.23 -8.01 7.67
C SER A 172 0.01 -7.14 7.38
N PHE A 173 -0.02 -6.52 6.20
CA PHE A 173 -1.08 -5.64 5.76
C PHE A 173 -1.58 -6.07 4.38
N VAL A 174 -2.89 -6.28 4.25
CA VAL A 174 -3.55 -6.63 3.00
C VAL A 174 -4.84 -5.83 2.86
N ASP A 175 -4.93 -5.00 1.82
CA ASP A 175 -6.17 -4.34 1.45
C ASP A 175 -6.53 -4.65 -0.01
N LEU A 176 -7.64 -5.36 -0.18
CA LEU A 176 -8.23 -5.76 -1.46
C LEU A 176 -9.64 -5.18 -1.63
N SER A 177 -10.02 -4.19 -0.80
CA SER A 177 -11.36 -3.59 -0.82
C SER A 177 -11.69 -2.94 -2.18
N TYR A 178 -12.98 -2.81 -2.47
CA TYR A 178 -13.51 -2.17 -3.68
C TYR A 178 -12.87 -2.73 -4.97
N ASN A 179 -13.02 -4.04 -5.15
CA ASN A 179 -12.70 -4.78 -6.36
C ASN A 179 -13.92 -5.65 -6.75
N ASN A 180 -13.75 -6.53 -7.74
CA ASN A 180 -14.74 -7.50 -8.19
C ASN A 180 -14.33 -8.95 -7.82
N LEU A 181 -13.65 -9.13 -6.68
CA LEU A 181 -13.17 -10.43 -6.20
C LEU A 181 -14.34 -11.30 -5.75
N SER A 182 -14.19 -12.61 -5.92
CA SER A 182 -15.23 -13.60 -5.68
C SER A 182 -14.76 -14.78 -4.83
N GLY A 183 -15.70 -15.64 -4.44
CA GLY A 183 -15.41 -16.89 -3.77
C GLY A 183 -15.10 -16.77 -2.27
N PRO A 184 -14.58 -17.84 -1.65
CA PRO A 184 -14.36 -17.88 -0.21
C PRO A 184 -13.16 -17.01 0.18
N VAL A 185 -13.25 -16.43 1.37
CA VAL A 185 -12.14 -15.67 1.96
C VAL A 185 -11.16 -16.66 2.60
N PRO A 186 -9.90 -16.73 2.17
CA PRO A 186 -8.91 -17.59 2.82
C PRO A 186 -8.62 -17.09 4.24
N LYS A 187 -8.28 -18.03 5.12
CA LYS A 187 -7.86 -17.69 6.49
C LYS A 187 -6.44 -17.13 6.46
N LEU A 188 -6.33 -15.81 6.35
CA LEU A 188 -5.06 -15.10 6.36
C LEU A 188 -4.63 -14.79 7.79
N HIS A 189 -3.35 -14.99 8.08
CA HIS A 189 -2.72 -14.64 9.35
C HIS A 189 -1.97 -13.30 9.22
N VAL A 190 -2.73 -12.22 8.99
CA VAL A 190 -2.19 -10.86 8.80
C VAL A 190 -2.72 -9.92 9.89
N LYS A 191 -1.99 -8.86 10.21
CA LYS A 191 -2.38 -7.87 11.24
C LYS A 191 -3.59 -7.05 10.80
N SER A 192 -3.64 -6.67 9.52
CA SER A 192 -4.74 -5.92 8.92
C SER A 192 -5.15 -6.56 7.61
N PHE A 193 -6.44 -6.84 7.47
CA PHE A 193 -7.04 -7.39 6.27
C PHE A 193 -8.37 -6.70 5.94
N ASN A 194 -8.47 -6.14 4.74
CA ASN A 194 -9.69 -5.48 4.27
C ASN A 194 -10.11 -6.02 2.90
N ILE A 195 -11.39 -6.37 2.77
CA ILE A 195 -12.03 -6.89 1.56
C ILE A 195 -13.40 -6.24 1.29
N VAL A 196 -13.74 -5.18 2.03
CA VAL A 196 -15.04 -4.49 1.92
C VAL A 196 -15.27 -4.03 0.48
N GLY A 197 -16.51 -4.06 0.00
CA GLY A 197 -16.85 -3.57 -1.34
C GLY A 197 -16.59 -4.55 -2.48
N ASN A 198 -16.20 -5.81 -2.19
CA ASN A 198 -16.24 -6.90 -3.16
C ASN A 198 -17.58 -7.63 -3.07
N SER A 199 -18.48 -7.38 -4.03
CA SER A 199 -19.86 -7.89 -3.98
C SER A 199 -20.00 -9.39 -4.21
N LEU A 200 -18.97 -10.04 -4.77
CA LEU A 200 -18.98 -11.47 -5.14
C LEU A 200 -18.31 -12.37 -4.09
N ILE A 201 -17.84 -11.81 -2.97
CA ILE A 201 -17.28 -12.58 -1.86
C ILE A 201 -18.40 -13.25 -1.06
N CYS A 202 -18.25 -14.54 -0.76
CA CYS A 202 -19.24 -15.31 -0.02
C CYS A 202 -19.38 -14.77 1.42
N ALA A 203 -20.58 -14.38 1.83
CA ALA A 203 -20.81 -13.83 3.17
C ALA A 203 -20.79 -14.89 4.28
N THR A 204 -21.20 -16.12 3.98
CA THR A 204 -21.44 -17.18 4.99
C THR A 204 -20.81 -18.53 4.65
N GLY A 205 -20.22 -18.71 3.46
CA GLY A 205 -19.61 -19.98 3.03
C GLY A 205 -20.60 -21.14 2.84
N THR A 206 -21.91 -20.85 2.80
CA THR A 206 -23.00 -21.85 2.70
C THR A 206 -23.62 -21.94 1.30
N GLU A 207 -23.13 -21.14 0.35
CA GLU A 207 -23.65 -21.10 -1.03
C GLU A 207 -23.06 -22.24 -1.85
N LYS A 208 -23.83 -22.76 -2.84
CA LYS A 208 -23.58 -24.01 -3.56
C LYS A 208 -22.27 -24.06 -4.35
N ASP A 209 -21.65 -22.90 -4.60
CA ASP A 209 -20.36 -22.72 -5.28
C ASP A 209 -19.26 -22.16 -4.34
N CYS A 210 -19.58 -21.98 -3.05
CA CYS A 210 -18.65 -21.54 -2.01
C CYS A 210 -18.28 -22.75 -1.15
N PHE A 211 -17.41 -23.63 -1.64
CA PHE A 211 -16.87 -24.73 -0.82
C PHE A 211 -15.87 -24.16 0.20
N GLY A 212 -16.37 -23.89 1.40
CA GLY A 212 -15.54 -23.59 2.57
C GLY A 212 -14.67 -24.79 2.92
N THR A 213 -13.38 -24.55 3.12
CA THR A 213 -12.52 -25.55 3.77
C THR A 213 -12.97 -25.72 5.22
N THR A 214 -13.18 -26.98 5.57
CA THR A 214 -13.87 -27.51 6.74
C THR A 214 -13.33 -26.95 8.06
N SER A 215 -14.24 -26.49 8.93
CA SER A 215 -14.05 -26.55 10.38
C SER A 215 -15.03 -27.55 10.98
N LEU A 216 -14.53 -28.50 11.78
CA LEU A 216 -15.29 -29.46 12.60
C LEU A 216 -14.66 -29.53 14.01
N PRO A 217 -15.35 -29.96 15.10
CA PRO A 217 -16.79 -30.18 15.35
C PRO A 217 -17.23 -29.58 16.74
N PRO A 218 -18.34 -30.04 17.39
CA PRO A 218 -19.74 -29.86 17.03
C PRO A 218 -20.59 -29.29 18.20
N SER A 219 -21.78 -28.75 17.90
CA SER A 219 -23.04 -28.81 18.70
C SER A 219 -23.98 -27.70 18.21
N PHE A 220 -25.29 -27.81 18.06
CA PHE A 220 -26.30 -28.83 18.35
C PHE A 220 -27.19 -28.97 17.10
N ALA A 221 -27.59 -30.19 16.76
CA ALA A 221 -28.66 -30.45 15.82
C ALA A 221 -30.01 -30.15 16.50
N LEU A 222 -30.91 -29.45 15.79
CA LEU A 222 -32.34 -29.73 15.90
C LEU A 222 -32.94 -29.85 14.51
N ASN A 223 -33.36 -31.08 14.23
CA ASN A 223 -34.14 -31.54 13.09
C ASN A 223 -35.41 -30.71 12.89
N TYR A 224 -35.78 -30.51 11.62
CA TYR A 224 -37.16 -30.75 11.22
C TYR A 224 -37.18 -31.48 9.88
N SER A 225 -37.59 -32.74 9.93
CA SER A 225 -37.86 -33.59 8.78
C SER A 225 -39.33 -33.51 8.43
N SER A 226 -39.60 -33.44 7.12
CA SER A 226 -40.76 -33.97 6.39
C SER A 226 -42.17 -33.55 6.87
N ASN A 227 -43.13 -33.18 6.03
CA ASN A 227 -43.47 -33.87 4.79
C ASN A 227 -44.58 -33.11 4.04
N SER A 228 -44.66 -33.45 2.76
CA SER A 228 -45.67 -33.14 1.76
C SER A 228 -47.10 -33.56 2.14
N GLN A 229 -48.14 -32.75 1.83
CA GLN A 229 -49.08 -33.00 0.72
C GLN A 229 -50.31 -32.07 0.72
N ASN A 230 -50.82 -31.89 -0.50
CA ASN A 230 -51.97 -31.11 -0.97
C ASN A 230 -53.30 -31.28 -0.20
N THR A 231 -54.16 -30.26 -0.26
CA THR A 231 -55.47 -30.26 -0.97
C THR A 231 -56.30 -29.01 -0.64
N GLY A 232 -57.11 -28.55 -1.60
CA GLY A 232 -58.42 -27.96 -1.30
C GLY A 232 -58.53 -26.43 -1.23
N THR A 233 -59.11 -25.85 -2.28
CA THR A 233 -59.60 -24.47 -2.42
C THR A 233 -60.68 -24.06 -1.40
N THR A 234 -60.75 -22.79 -0.96
CA THR A 234 -61.90 -21.85 -1.09
C THR A 234 -61.72 -20.52 -0.34
N LYS A 235 -62.58 -19.55 -0.67
CA LYS A 235 -62.50 -18.08 -0.59
C LYS A 235 -62.53 -17.42 0.81
N ARG A 236 -61.77 -16.31 0.91
CA ARG A 236 -62.10 -14.93 1.37
C ARG A 236 -62.99 -14.78 2.62
N GLN A 237 -62.46 -14.15 3.68
CA GLN A 237 -62.99 -12.88 4.25
C GLN A 237 -62.08 -12.31 5.37
N LYS A 238 -62.07 -10.98 5.46
CA LYS A 238 -61.33 -10.13 6.38
C LYS A 238 -61.99 -10.13 7.77
N THR A 239 -61.20 -10.14 8.84
CA THR A 239 -61.39 -9.28 10.02
C THR A 239 -60.06 -9.22 10.78
N ALA A 240 -59.52 -8.01 10.92
CA ALA A 240 -58.37 -7.69 11.75
C ALA A 240 -58.87 -6.80 12.88
N LEU A 241 -58.67 -7.19 14.13
CA LEU A 241 -58.69 -6.27 15.28
C LEU A 241 -58.07 -6.92 16.53
N ALA A 242 -57.00 -6.27 16.99
CA ALA A 242 -56.55 -6.12 18.38
C ALA A 242 -55.95 -7.32 19.16
N PHE A 243 -54.69 -7.66 18.86
CA PHE A 243 -53.69 -8.12 19.86
C PHE A 243 -52.35 -7.35 19.74
N GLY A 244 -52.41 -6.08 19.32
CA GLY A 244 -51.22 -5.29 18.99
C GLY A 244 -50.49 -4.63 20.17
N SER A 245 -51.07 -4.62 21.37
CA SER A 245 -50.46 -3.93 22.52
C SER A 245 -49.51 -4.82 23.34
N SER A 246 -49.76 -6.13 23.46
CA SER A 246 -48.88 -7.00 24.27
C SER A 246 -47.63 -7.47 23.50
N LEU A 247 -47.76 -7.73 22.19
CA LEU A 247 -46.63 -8.16 21.36
C LEU A 247 -45.61 -7.04 21.17
N GLY A 248 -46.08 -5.79 21.05
CA GLY A 248 -45.21 -4.61 20.92
C GLY A 248 -44.34 -4.39 22.16
N CYS A 249 -44.91 -4.55 23.36
CA CYS A 249 -44.15 -4.45 24.61
C CYS A 249 -43.11 -5.57 24.75
N ILE A 250 -43.44 -6.80 24.34
CA ILE A 250 -42.50 -7.93 24.38
C ILE A 250 -41.35 -7.71 23.39
N CYS A 251 -41.62 -7.23 22.17
CA CYS A 251 -40.58 -6.89 21.20
C CYS A 251 -39.63 -5.80 21.71
N LEU A 252 -40.16 -4.75 22.37
CA LEU A 252 -39.32 -3.68 22.92
C LEU A 252 -38.44 -4.16 24.09
N LEU A 253 -38.95 -5.07 24.94
CA LEU A 253 -38.16 -5.68 26.01
C LEU A 253 -37.05 -6.60 25.47
N VAL A 254 -37.34 -7.39 24.44
CA VAL A 254 -36.35 -8.26 23.77
C VAL A 254 -35.27 -7.42 23.09
N LEU A 255 -35.64 -6.33 22.40
CA LEU A 255 -34.69 -5.42 21.78
C LEU A 255 -33.84 -4.68 22.83
N GLY A 256 -34.43 -4.24 23.94
CA GLY A 256 -33.71 -3.60 25.05
C GLY A 256 -32.73 -4.57 25.74
N PHE A 257 -33.14 -5.81 25.98
CA PHE A 257 -32.28 -6.83 26.56
C PHE A 257 -31.17 -7.28 25.58
N GLY A 258 -31.49 -7.40 24.29
CA GLY A 258 -30.50 -7.64 23.23
C GLY A 258 -29.48 -6.52 23.13
N PHE A 259 -29.92 -5.26 23.25
CA PHE A 259 -29.03 -4.10 23.31
C PHE A 259 -28.14 -4.12 24.55
N LEU A 260 -28.67 -4.52 25.72
CA LEU A 260 -27.88 -4.64 26.95
C LEU A 260 -26.85 -5.77 26.87
N LEU A 261 -27.20 -6.93 26.30
CA LEU A 261 -26.26 -8.02 26.08
C LEU A 261 -25.20 -7.66 25.04
N TRP A 262 -25.60 -7.00 23.94
CA TRP A 262 -24.67 -6.48 22.94
C TRP A 262 -23.73 -5.42 23.53
N TRP A 263 -24.25 -4.53 24.38
CA TRP A 263 -23.45 -3.54 25.11
C TRP A 263 -22.47 -4.23 26.06
N ARG A 264 -22.91 -5.23 26.83
CA ARG A 264 -22.05 -6.00 27.75
C ARG A 264 -20.98 -6.80 27.01
N GLN A 265 -21.33 -7.40 25.87
CA GLN A 265 -20.40 -8.17 25.05
C GLN A 265 -19.37 -7.26 24.34
N ARG A 266 -19.81 -6.09 23.87
CA ARG A 266 -18.92 -5.05 23.32
C ARG A 266 -17.96 -4.48 24.38
N HIS A 267 -18.43 -4.33 25.62
CA HIS A 267 -17.60 -3.85 26.73
C HIS A 267 -16.59 -4.90 27.24
N ASN A 268 -16.94 -6.20 27.18
CA ASN A 268 -16.00 -7.28 27.54
C ASN A 268 -14.99 -7.60 26.43
N GLN A 269 -15.30 -7.37 25.15
CA GLN A 269 -14.30 -7.52 24.07
C GLN A 269 -13.17 -6.49 24.18
N GLN A 270 -13.42 -5.29 24.71
CA GLN A 270 -12.37 -4.29 24.94
C GLN A 270 -11.38 -4.71 26.04
N ILE A 271 -11.81 -5.45 27.07
CA ILE A 271 -10.96 -5.83 28.21
C ILE A 271 -10.01 -7.00 27.85
N VAL A 272 -10.43 -7.92 26.97
CA VAL A 272 -9.57 -9.04 26.52
C VAL A 272 -8.55 -8.58 25.47
N PHE A 273 -8.85 -7.49 24.75
CA PHE A 273 -7.95 -6.93 23.73
C PHE A 273 -6.74 -6.19 24.34
N ASP A 274 -6.82 -5.78 25.60
CA ASP A 274 -5.77 -5.03 26.32
C ASP A 274 -4.59 -5.91 26.80
N VAL A 275 -4.68 -7.25 26.69
CA VAL A 275 -3.68 -8.18 27.27
C VAL A 275 -2.72 -8.77 26.24
N PHE A 276 -2.95 -8.55 24.93
CA PHE A 276 -2.08 -9.06 23.87
C PHE A 276 -1.12 -8.01 23.27
N GLU A 277 -0.83 -6.95 24.02
CA GLU A 277 0.09 -5.90 23.59
C GLU A 277 1.55 -6.26 23.96
N GLN A 278 2.18 -7.16 23.20
CA GLN A 278 3.63 -7.13 23.09
C GLN A 278 4.11 -7.81 21.80
N HIS A 279 4.95 -7.06 21.06
CA HIS A 279 5.68 -7.41 19.84
C HIS A 279 4.98 -7.05 18.52
N HIS A 280 4.93 -5.75 18.24
CA HIS A 280 4.82 -5.28 16.85
C HIS A 280 6.21 -5.12 16.24
N GLU A 281 6.60 -6.12 15.44
CA GLU A 281 7.60 -5.99 14.37
C GLU A 281 7.31 -4.77 13.48
N GLU A 282 8.39 -4.08 13.13
CA GLU A 282 8.45 -2.88 12.31
C GLU A 282 7.79 -3.07 10.93
N LEU A 283 6.73 -2.30 10.64
CA LEU A 283 6.27 -2.06 9.28
C LEU A 283 7.24 -1.06 8.60
N CYS A 284 7.91 -1.45 7.52
CA CYS A 284 8.81 -0.58 6.76
C CYS A 284 8.02 0.41 5.88
N LEU A 285 7.53 1.52 6.44
CA LEU A 285 7.02 2.69 5.70
C LEU A 285 8.18 3.49 5.05
N GLY A 286 8.80 2.95 4.00
CA GLY A 286 9.88 3.62 3.27
C GLY A 286 11.07 4.07 4.15
N ASN A 287 11.83 5.08 3.72
CA ASN A 287 12.99 5.63 4.45
C ASN A 287 12.59 6.55 5.64
N LEU A 288 11.39 6.41 6.22
CA LEU A 288 11.00 7.23 7.37
C LEU A 288 11.74 6.78 8.63
N ARG A 289 12.43 7.72 9.28
CA ARG A 289 13.13 7.44 10.53
C ARG A 289 12.16 7.43 11.71
N LYS A 290 12.14 6.33 12.47
CA LYS A 290 11.47 6.29 13.79
C LYS A 290 12.39 6.92 14.83
N TYR A 291 11.99 8.07 15.36
CA TYR A 291 12.72 8.79 16.41
C TYR A 291 12.31 8.31 17.79
N GLN A 292 13.27 8.25 18.71
CA GLN A 292 12.94 8.06 20.13
C GLN A 292 12.39 9.37 20.71
N PHE A 293 11.40 9.26 21.61
CA PHE A 293 10.82 10.46 22.24
C PHE A 293 11.89 11.29 22.95
N ARG A 294 12.83 10.63 23.65
CA ARG A 294 13.94 11.29 24.35
C ARG A 294 14.84 12.08 23.41
N GLU A 295 15.08 11.57 22.21
CA GLU A 295 15.88 12.25 21.19
C GLU A 295 15.23 13.58 20.78
N LEU A 296 13.94 13.56 20.46
CA LEU A 296 13.19 14.77 20.07
C LEU A 296 13.00 15.73 21.25
N GLN A 297 12.86 15.21 22.47
CA GLN A 297 12.79 16.00 23.68
C GLN A 297 14.09 16.78 23.91
N ILE A 298 15.26 16.15 23.72
CA ILE A 298 16.55 16.84 23.80
C ILE A 298 16.66 17.87 22.67
N ALA A 299 16.36 17.47 21.43
CA ALA A 299 16.48 18.32 20.25
C ALA A 299 15.63 19.60 20.33
N THR A 300 14.46 19.54 20.97
CA THR A 300 13.52 20.65 21.12
C THR A 300 13.68 21.42 22.44
N SER A 301 14.71 21.11 23.24
CA SER A 301 14.90 21.67 24.59
C SER A 301 13.67 21.46 25.48
N ASN A 302 13.22 20.20 25.57
CA ASN A 302 12.03 19.77 26.29
C ASN A 302 10.74 20.45 25.80
N PHE A 303 10.57 20.58 24.46
CA PHE A 303 9.43 21.27 23.85
C PHE A 303 9.22 22.69 24.43
N SER A 304 10.32 23.42 24.63
CA SER A 304 10.28 24.78 25.20
C SER A 304 9.47 25.74 24.33
N SER A 305 8.75 26.66 24.97
CA SER A 305 8.03 27.75 24.29
C SER A 305 8.95 28.64 23.46
N LYS A 306 10.25 28.72 23.79
CA LYS A 306 11.26 29.44 23.00
C LYS A 306 11.47 28.84 21.60
N ASN A 307 11.21 27.55 21.45
CA ASN A 307 11.35 26.82 20.20
C ASN A 307 10.00 26.67 19.46
N LEU A 308 8.91 27.24 19.96
CA LEU A 308 7.60 27.13 19.34
C LEU A 308 7.54 27.99 18.08
N ILE A 309 7.41 27.34 16.92
CA ILE A 309 7.34 28.00 15.60
C ILE A 309 5.94 27.93 14.98
N GLY A 310 5.04 27.13 15.56
CA GLY A 310 3.66 27.02 15.10
C GLY A 310 2.72 26.50 16.19
N LYS A 311 1.49 27.01 16.22
CA LYS A 311 0.41 26.55 17.09
C LYS A 311 -0.89 26.58 16.31
N GLY A 312 -1.64 25.50 16.28
CA GLY A 312 -2.90 25.40 15.54
C GLY A 312 -3.84 24.34 16.11
N GLY A 313 -4.97 24.10 15.43
CA GLY A 313 -5.98 23.13 15.86
C GLY A 313 -5.44 21.69 15.99
N PHE A 314 -4.45 21.35 15.16
CA PHE A 314 -3.85 20.00 15.10
C PHE A 314 -2.60 19.83 15.96
N GLY A 315 -2.28 20.80 16.81
CA GLY A 315 -1.14 20.72 17.74
C GLY A 315 -0.11 21.84 17.61
N ASN A 316 1.07 21.60 18.19
CA ASN A 316 2.15 22.56 18.31
C ASN A 316 3.35 22.11 17.48
N VAL A 317 4.03 23.04 16.82
CA VAL A 317 5.23 22.79 16.02
C VAL A 317 6.42 23.48 16.67
N TYR A 318 7.47 22.70 16.95
CA TYR A 318 8.69 23.15 17.59
C TYR A 318 9.87 23.04 16.64
N LYS A 319 10.78 24.01 16.67
CA LYS A 319 12.10 23.91 16.05
C LYS A 319 12.98 23.02 16.94
N GLY A 320 13.65 22.05 16.34
CA GLY A 320 14.62 21.20 17.01
C GLY A 320 15.96 21.15 16.28
N CYS A 321 17.03 20.88 17.03
CA CYS A 321 18.33 20.56 16.48
C CYS A 321 18.72 19.14 16.92
N LEU A 322 18.83 18.22 15.97
CA LEU A 322 19.27 16.85 16.22
C LEU A 322 20.77 16.82 16.58
N GLN A 323 21.25 15.68 17.09
CA GLN A 323 22.64 15.54 17.56
C GLN A 323 23.69 15.69 16.43
N ASP A 324 23.30 15.37 15.20
CA ASP A 324 24.09 15.53 13.98
C ASP A 324 24.11 16.99 13.46
N GLY A 325 23.44 17.92 14.14
CA GLY A 325 23.30 19.31 13.72
C GLY A 325 22.13 19.56 12.76
N THR A 326 21.38 18.52 12.37
CA THR A 326 20.22 18.66 11.47
C THR A 326 19.10 19.43 12.16
N VAL A 327 18.65 20.51 11.52
CA VAL A 327 17.54 21.33 12.04
C VAL A 327 16.20 20.79 11.52
N VAL A 328 15.29 20.49 12.43
CA VAL A 328 13.99 19.87 12.14
C VAL A 328 12.82 20.68 12.70
N ALA A 329 11.64 20.49 12.11
CA ALA A 329 10.37 20.94 12.66
C ALA A 329 9.61 19.73 13.21
N VAL A 330 9.32 19.75 14.52
CA VAL A 330 8.65 18.65 15.24
C VAL A 330 7.23 19.08 15.58
N LYS A 331 6.24 18.49 14.91
CA LYS A 331 4.80 18.71 15.17
C LYS A 331 4.31 17.69 16.20
N ARG A 332 3.93 18.17 17.38
CA ARG A 332 3.32 17.38 18.46
C ARG A 332 1.81 17.50 18.39
N LEU A 333 1.13 16.38 18.14
CA LEU A 333 -0.32 16.33 17.95
C LEU A 333 -1.07 16.44 19.29
N LYS A 334 -2.20 17.16 19.29
CA LYS A 334 -2.98 17.46 20.50
C LYS A 334 -3.88 16.29 20.94
N ASP A 335 -4.48 15.60 19.98
CA ASP A 335 -5.47 14.53 20.21
C ASP A 335 -4.88 13.14 20.02
N GLY A 336 -3.56 13.01 20.13
CA GLY A 336 -2.91 11.73 19.89
C GLY A 336 -3.52 10.62 20.76
N ASN A 337 -3.76 10.89 22.03
CA ASN A 337 -4.20 9.89 23.01
C ASN A 337 -5.70 9.53 22.94
N ALA A 338 -6.41 9.95 21.90
CA ALA A 338 -7.78 9.53 21.67
C ALA A 338 -7.85 8.02 21.36
N ILE A 339 -8.92 7.35 21.81
CA ILE A 339 -9.20 5.95 21.49
C ILE A 339 -9.32 5.80 19.97
N GLY A 340 -8.48 4.95 19.36
CA GLY A 340 -8.37 4.81 17.91
C GLY A 340 -7.39 5.79 17.22
N GLY A 341 -6.80 6.73 17.98
CA GLY A 341 -5.84 7.71 17.47
C GLY A 341 -4.50 7.10 17.03
N GLU A 342 -4.16 5.88 17.47
CA GLU A 342 -3.02 5.14 16.93
C GLU A 342 -3.24 4.70 15.49
N VAL A 343 -4.39 4.06 15.20
CA VAL A 343 -4.74 3.64 13.83
C VAL A 343 -4.84 4.86 12.92
N GLN A 344 -5.49 5.93 13.37
CA GLN A 344 -5.60 7.16 12.60
C GLN A 344 -4.24 7.81 12.33
N PHE A 345 -3.36 7.89 13.34
CA PHE A 345 -2.02 8.46 13.20
C PHE A 345 -1.13 7.60 12.30
N GLN A 346 -1.23 6.28 12.42
CA GLN A 346 -0.52 5.33 11.56
C GLN A 346 -0.99 5.45 10.11
N THR A 347 -2.31 5.50 9.86
CA THR A 347 -2.86 5.77 8.52
C THR A 347 -2.43 7.12 7.98
N GLU A 348 -2.36 8.16 8.82
CA GLU A 348 -1.89 9.49 8.42
C GLU A 348 -0.39 9.48 8.04
N ILE A 349 0.45 8.82 8.83
CA ILE A 349 1.87 8.62 8.49
C ILE A 349 1.97 7.82 7.19
N GLU A 350 1.22 6.73 7.02
CA GLU A 350 1.22 5.91 5.81
C GLU A 350 0.85 6.76 4.59
N MET A 351 -0.27 7.49 4.64
CA MET A 351 -0.72 8.32 3.52
C MET A 351 0.23 9.48 3.21
N ILE A 352 0.77 10.17 4.22
CA ILE A 352 1.71 11.29 4.03
C ILE A 352 3.09 10.79 3.59
N SER A 353 3.53 9.62 4.06
CA SER A 353 4.81 9.00 3.63
C SER A 353 4.81 8.65 2.15
N LEU A 354 3.63 8.32 1.63
CA LEU A 354 3.38 7.90 0.26
C LEU A 354 3.00 9.08 -0.65
N ALA A 355 2.73 10.25 -0.09
CA ALA A 355 2.42 11.45 -0.86
C ALA A 355 3.70 12.06 -1.45
N VAL A 356 3.92 11.82 -2.75
CA VAL A 356 5.02 12.43 -3.51
C VAL A 356 4.47 13.51 -4.41
N HIS A 357 4.71 14.77 -4.06
CA HIS A 357 4.38 15.91 -4.91
C HIS A 357 5.47 16.97 -4.80
N ARG A 358 5.87 17.57 -5.93
CA ARG A 358 6.95 18.58 -6.04
C ARG A 358 6.81 19.81 -5.13
N HIS A 359 5.63 20.04 -4.56
CA HIS A 359 5.32 21.17 -3.68
C HIS A 359 4.81 20.75 -2.29
N LEU A 360 4.84 19.46 -1.95
CA LEU A 360 4.51 18.97 -0.61
C LEU A 360 5.79 18.72 0.18
N LEU A 361 5.78 19.07 1.47
CA LEU A 361 6.89 18.81 2.37
C LEU A 361 6.94 17.31 2.70
N ARG A 362 8.04 16.68 2.31
CA ARG A 362 8.30 15.28 2.63
C ARG A 362 8.48 15.10 4.14
N LEU A 363 7.76 14.12 4.70
CA LEU A 363 7.95 13.70 6.09
C LEU A 363 9.33 13.05 6.25
N SER A 364 10.09 13.48 7.26
CA SER A 364 11.42 12.92 7.55
C SER A 364 11.35 11.75 8.53
N GLY A 365 10.36 11.72 9.39
CA GLY A 365 10.16 10.65 10.34
C GLY A 365 9.05 10.94 11.33
N PHE A 366 8.91 10.07 12.31
CA PHE A 366 7.86 10.16 13.32
C PHE A 366 8.35 9.61 14.66
N CYS A 367 7.63 9.96 15.73
CA CYS A 367 7.75 9.31 17.02
C CYS A 367 6.36 8.98 17.53
N MET A 368 6.18 7.73 17.96
CA MET A 368 4.94 7.22 18.51
C MET A 368 5.26 6.50 19.82
N THR A 369 4.57 6.88 20.88
CA THR A 369 4.55 6.20 22.18
C THR A 369 3.10 6.11 22.65
N SER A 370 2.85 5.45 23.78
CA SER A 370 1.51 5.35 24.38
C SER A 370 0.86 6.72 24.64
N THR A 371 1.65 7.78 24.80
CA THR A 371 1.17 9.12 25.19
C THR A 371 1.50 10.23 24.19
N GLU A 372 2.39 9.97 23.23
CA GLU A 372 2.96 11.01 22.37
C GLU A 372 2.94 10.57 20.91
N ARG A 373 2.47 11.49 20.05
CA ARG A 373 2.46 11.33 18.61
C ARG A 373 3.06 12.57 17.97
N LEU A 374 4.20 12.38 17.31
CA LEU A 374 5.02 13.45 16.78
C LEU A 374 5.38 13.17 15.32
N LEU A 375 5.27 14.19 14.49
CA LEU A 375 5.72 14.19 13.10
C LEU A 375 6.96 15.06 12.97
N VAL A 376 7.96 14.59 12.22
CA VAL A 376 9.24 15.27 12.02
C VAL A 376 9.40 15.65 10.56
N TYR A 377 9.57 16.94 10.29
CA TYR A 377 9.78 17.51 8.96
C TYR A 377 11.12 18.24 8.88
N PRO A 378 11.69 18.42 7.68
CA PRO A 378 12.81 19.33 7.48
C PRO A 378 12.42 20.75 7.91
N TYR A 379 13.32 21.46 8.60
CA TYR A 379 13.07 22.86 8.95
C TYR A 379 13.21 23.77 7.72
N MET A 380 12.21 24.64 7.50
CA MET A 380 12.26 25.67 6.47
C MET A 380 12.61 27.03 7.08
N SER A 381 13.77 27.58 6.70
CA SER A 381 14.21 28.91 7.14
C SER A 381 13.39 30.06 6.55
N ASN A 382 12.73 29.84 5.42
CA ASN A 382 12.02 30.86 4.63
C ASN A 382 10.57 31.14 5.07
N GLY A 383 10.15 30.64 6.22
CA GLY A 383 8.78 30.80 6.75
C GLY A 383 7.76 29.81 6.16
N SER A 384 6.48 29.98 6.51
CA SER A 384 5.40 29.09 6.09
C SER A 384 4.80 29.50 4.74
N VAL A 385 4.23 28.55 3.98
CA VAL A 385 3.48 28.85 2.75
C VAL A 385 2.34 29.84 3.03
N ALA A 386 1.67 29.70 4.18
CA ALA A 386 0.61 30.61 4.62
C ALA A 386 1.10 32.06 4.79
N SER A 387 2.34 32.28 5.23
CA SER A 387 2.92 33.62 5.35
C SER A 387 3.17 34.28 3.99
N ARG A 388 3.53 33.48 2.98
CA ARG A 388 3.78 33.97 1.61
C ARG A 388 2.48 34.26 0.84
N LEU A 389 1.43 33.47 1.07
CA LEU A 389 0.11 33.69 0.45
C LEU A 389 -0.61 34.94 0.99
N LYS A 390 -0.25 35.42 2.19
CA LYS A 390 -0.85 36.62 2.80
C LYS A 390 -0.13 37.94 2.47
N GLY A 391 0.93 37.92 1.66
CA GLY A 391 1.59 39.14 1.17
C GLY A 391 2.23 40.05 2.24
N GLY A 392 2.48 39.55 3.46
CA GLY A 392 3.06 40.34 4.55
C GLY A 392 4.56 40.08 4.75
N ALA A 393 5.32 41.12 5.10
CA ALA A 393 6.69 41.03 5.62
C ALA A 393 6.78 40.02 6.80
N PRO A 394 7.97 39.47 7.12
CA PRO A 394 8.10 38.39 8.10
C PRO A 394 7.83 38.91 9.51
N THR A 395 6.56 38.93 9.90
CA THR A 395 6.13 39.11 11.27
C THR A 395 6.19 37.76 11.98
N THR A 396 6.87 37.75 13.11
CA THR A 396 6.94 36.67 14.10
C THR A 396 5.55 36.40 14.70
N LEU A 397 4.65 35.77 13.94
CA LEU A 397 3.46 35.05 14.41
C LEU A 397 2.65 34.59 13.17
N GLY A 398 2.46 33.29 12.96
CA GLY A 398 1.52 32.84 11.92
C GLY A 398 1.62 31.40 11.40
N LEU A 399 1.05 30.46 12.17
CA LEU A 399 0.23 29.31 11.76
C LEU A 399 0.78 28.39 10.63
N TYR A 400 1.33 27.24 11.03
CA TYR A 400 1.40 26.00 10.24
C TYR A 400 -0.01 25.38 10.13
N HIS A 401 -0.91 26.01 9.37
CA HIS A 401 -2.31 25.60 9.30
C HIS A 401 -2.65 24.59 8.19
N SER A 402 -1.66 24.10 7.44
CA SER A 402 -1.91 23.29 6.23
C SER A 402 -0.91 22.16 6.03
N ILE A 403 -0.31 21.66 7.11
CA ILE A 403 0.36 20.35 7.11
C ILE A 403 -0.44 19.46 8.03
#